data_AF-A0A2U3W451-F1
#
_entry.id   AF-A0A2U3W451-F1
#
_cell.length_a   1.000
_cell.length_b   1.000
_cell.length_c   1.000
_cell.angle_alpha   90.00
_cell.angle_beta   90.00
_cell.angle_gamma   90.00
#
_symmetry.space_group_name_H-M   'P 1'
#
loop_
_entity.id
_entity.type
_entity.pdbx_description
1 polymer ?
#
loop_
_entity_poly.entity_id
_entity_poly.type
_entity_poly.pdbx_seq_one_letter_code
_entity_poly.pdbx_strand_id
1 'polypeptide(L)'
;MSSKLQSTGSKAKDHQPSAQESLPAPKANAEAIHFLSNLKQEELQMLLFSETLAMVSDTGEPQGELIIEVQAGKYTDESGVMSHCLLVHAFSRSFMDKMLCGNSLLGYLSWNLHIMEQRSQEFIKFRVLPMERKMSLVKQDDQLAMTRRVKEGEEVKTEVTFVPGSSTMGFISEAANLVLLRVMAWRQTVPSSARFLALDTEGKFCYSTYQDLGFQKIQVGRQQVEVFIVEQTVHSVKGIPNSCQFYLLSDGHLAKRIQVGCPGYCMITQMPILREKDETEPGPAFEKKPLVWEEDMELYSRFVDRKEELRLSHTSYLRQHPEAQALISDFLLFLLLRQPPDVVTFAAEYFGPFAKRQPPIPALRSSHRPSPFRSLDPKLPPH
;
A
#
# COMPACT_ATOMS: atom_id res chain seq x y z
N MET A 1 -48.96 10.98 -67.88
CA MET A 1 -49.25 9.55 -67.62
C MET A 1 -48.78 9.24 -66.21
N SER A 2 -49.69 9.40 -65.24
CA SER A 2 -49.48 9.07 -63.84
C SER A 2 -49.96 7.65 -63.59
N SER A 3 -49.23 6.87 -62.81
CA SER A 3 -49.78 5.75 -62.06
C SER A 3 -49.14 5.69 -60.67
N LYS A 4 -49.93 6.16 -59.69
CA LYS A 4 -49.75 5.90 -58.27
C LYS A 4 -50.03 4.42 -58.00
N LEU A 5 -49.26 3.81 -57.11
CA LEU A 5 -49.70 2.67 -56.32
C LEU A 5 -49.21 2.87 -54.88
N GLN A 6 -50.17 3.19 -54.01
CA GLN A 6 -50.07 3.10 -52.56
C GLN A 6 -50.45 1.69 -52.13
N SER A 7 -49.82 1.19 -51.06
CA SER A 7 -50.26 0.16 -50.08
C SER A 7 -48.97 -0.52 -49.58
N THR A 8 -48.66 -0.74 -48.30
CA THR A 8 -49.40 -0.72 -47.03
C THR A 8 -48.34 -0.74 -45.92
N GLY A 9 -48.58 -0.03 -44.82
CA GLY A 9 -47.62 0.07 -43.72
C GLY A 9 -47.40 -1.24 -42.96
N SER A 10 -46.16 -1.49 -42.56
CA SER A 10 -45.84 -2.27 -41.37
C SER A 10 -45.17 -1.32 -40.37
N LYS A 11 -45.86 -1.09 -39.24
CA LYS A 11 -45.27 -0.44 -38.07
C LYS A 11 -44.20 -1.38 -37.51
N ALA A 12 -42.93 -1.13 -37.83
CA ALA A 12 -41.83 -1.75 -37.12
C ALA A 12 -41.81 -1.16 -35.70
N LYS A 13 -42.09 -2.03 -34.73
CA LYS A 13 -42.01 -1.75 -33.29
C LYS A 13 -40.68 -1.07 -32.98
N ASP A 14 -40.74 0.09 -32.34
CA ASP A 14 -39.64 0.66 -31.58
C ASP A 14 -39.06 -0.44 -30.67
N HIS A 15 -37.89 -0.96 -31.04
CA HIS A 15 -37.07 -1.72 -30.13
C HIS A 15 -36.45 -0.71 -29.17
N GLN A 16 -37.13 -0.51 -28.04
CA GLN A 16 -36.50 -0.04 -26.81
C GLN A 16 -35.17 -0.82 -26.66
N PRO A 17 -34.02 -0.14 -26.54
CA PRO A 17 -32.79 -0.83 -26.20
C PRO A 17 -33.03 -1.52 -24.85
N SER A 18 -32.96 -2.85 -24.86
CA SER A 18 -32.99 -3.64 -23.65
C SER A 18 -31.96 -3.05 -22.70
N ALA A 19 -32.41 -2.74 -21.48
CA ALA A 19 -31.53 -2.36 -20.40
C ALA A 19 -30.47 -3.46 -20.27
N GLN A 20 -29.26 -3.19 -20.76
CA GLN A 20 -28.09 -3.96 -20.38
C GLN A 20 -28.00 -3.80 -18.87
N GLU A 21 -28.27 -4.88 -18.14
CA GLU A 21 -27.91 -4.98 -16.73
C GLU A 21 -26.45 -4.55 -16.61
N SER A 22 -26.25 -3.37 -16.06
CA SER A 22 -24.92 -2.80 -15.88
C SER A 22 -24.19 -3.69 -14.88
N LEU A 23 -23.26 -4.51 -15.39
CA LEU A 23 -22.32 -5.24 -14.55
C LEU A 23 -21.71 -4.26 -13.54
N PRO A 24 -21.56 -4.66 -12.27
CA PRO A 24 -21.02 -3.78 -11.25
C PRO A 24 -19.62 -3.30 -11.67
N ALA A 25 -19.34 -2.02 -11.47
CA ALA A 25 -18.05 -1.43 -11.79
C ALA A 25 -16.93 -2.23 -11.11
N PRO A 26 -15.82 -2.48 -11.82
CA PRO A 26 -14.75 -3.30 -11.30
C PRO A 26 -14.12 -2.67 -10.04
N LYS A 27 -13.83 -3.49 -9.02
CA LYS A 27 -13.22 -3.07 -7.75
C LYS A 27 -12.09 -3.99 -7.33
N ALA A 28 -10.98 -3.41 -6.90
CA ALA A 28 -9.89 -4.18 -6.31
C ALA A 28 -10.39 -4.97 -5.08
N ASN A 29 -9.83 -6.15 -4.85
CA ASN A 29 -10.18 -6.93 -3.66
C ASN A 29 -9.33 -6.53 -2.44
N ALA A 30 -9.75 -7.00 -1.26
CA ALA A 30 -9.10 -6.66 0.01
C ALA A 30 -7.61 -7.04 0.04
N GLU A 31 -7.23 -8.14 -0.60
CA GLU A 31 -5.85 -8.58 -0.65
C GLU A 31 -4.97 -7.65 -1.50
N ALA A 32 -5.45 -7.18 -2.66
CA ALA A 32 -4.74 -6.19 -3.45
C ALA A 32 -4.54 -4.88 -2.67
N ILE A 33 -5.60 -4.41 -1.99
CA ILE A 33 -5.54 -3.19 -1.18
C ILE A 33 -4.55 -3.36 -0.01
N HIS A 34 -4.60 -4.50 0.68
CA HIS A 34 -3.69 -4.83 1.78
C HIS A 34 -2.23 -4.96 1.31
N PHE A 35 -2.00 -5.53 0.12
CA PHE A 35 -0.66 -5.61 -0.45
C PHE A 35 -0.06 -4.22 -0.67
N LEU A 36 -0.84 -3.28 -1.23
CA LEU A 36 -0.41 -1.90 -1.47
C LEU A 36 -0.24 -1.09 -0.18
N SER A 37 -1.07 -1.31 0.83
CA SER A 37 -0.94 -0.62 2.13
C SER A 37 0.31 -1.05 2.90
N ASN A 38 0.88 -2.21 2.58
CA ASN A 38 2.08 -2.76 3.23
C ASN A 38 3.38 -2.40 2.50
N LEU A 39 3.34 -1.52 1.50
CA LEU A 39 4.54 -1.01 0.85
C LEU A 39 5.29 -0.07 1.80
N LYS A 40 6.61 -0.25 1.90
CA LYS A 40 7.48 0.57 2.74
C LYS A 40 8.28 1.54 1.89
N GLN A 41 8.47 2.76 2.39
CA GLN A 41 9.21 3.77 1.65
C GLN A 41 10.68 3.38 1.46
N GLU A 42 11.31 2.78 2.48
CA GLU A 42 12.71 2.35 2.44
C GLU A 42 12.92 1.24 1.39
N GLU A 43 11.93 0.36 1.24
CA GLU A 43 11.94 -0.67 0.20
C GLU A 43 11.86 -0.04 -1.20
N LEU A 44 10.93 0.89 -1.42
CA LEU A 44 10.78 1.56 -2.72
C LEU A 44 12.02 2.38 -3.11
N GLN A 45 12.76 2.90 -2.13
CA GLN A 45 14.05 3.58 -2.36
C GLN A 45 15.12 2.65 -2.95
N MET A 46 15.12 1.37 -2.58
CA MET A 46 16.05 0.39 -3.17
C MET A 46 15.76 0.13 -4.64
N LEU A 47 14.51 0.36 -5.08
CA LEU A 47 14.03 0.09 -6.43
C LEU A 47 14.27 1.25 -7.42
N LEU A 48 14.99 2.30 -7.01
CA LEU A 48 15.28 3.48 -7.83
C LEU A 48 16.51 3.26 -8.72
N PHE A 49 16.32 2.56 -9.83
CA PHE A 49 17.36 2.28 -10.81
C PHE A 49 16.79 2.19 -12.23
N SER A 50 17.70 2.07 -13.21
CA SER A 50 17.39 1.94 -14.62
C SER A 50 17.89 0.63 -15.21
N GLU A 51 17.14 0.09 -16.15
CA GLU A 51 17.52 -1.06 -16.95
C GLU A 51 17.23 -0.82 -18.43
N THR A 52 18.08 -1.41 -19.27
CA THR A 52 17.92 -1.44 -20.73
C THR A 52 17.89 -2.88 -21.20
N LEU A 53 16.84 -3.23 -21.93
CA LEU A 53 16.64 -4.54 -22.52
C LEU A 53 16.71 -4.42 -24.04
N ALA A 54 17.49 -5.29 -24.67
CA ALA A 54 17.44 -5.46 -26.11
C ALA A 54 16.12 -6.15 -26.49
N MET A 55 15.42 -5.60 -27.47
CA MET A 55 14.26 -6.24 -28.09
C MET A 55 14.74 -7.17 -29.19
N VAL A 56 14.37 -8.44 -29.11
CA VAL A 56 14.85 -9.52 -29.98
C VAL A 56 13.66 -10.17 -30.67
N SER A 57 13.79 -10.44 -31.96
CA SER A 57 12.80 -11.20 -32.74
C SER A 57 12.78 -12.70 -32.37
N ASP A 58 11.82 -13.43 -32.91
CA ASP A 58 11.82 -14.90 -32.89
C ASP A 58 13.05 -15.51 -33.57
N THR A 59 13.59 -14.83 -34.59
CA THR A 59 14.82 -15.22 -35.30
C THR A 59 16.12 -14.87 -34.55
N GLY A 60 16.03 -14.19 -33.40
CA GLY A 60 17.21 -13.78 -32.62
C GLY A 60 17.84 -12.45 -33.06
N GLU A 61 17.21 -11.72 -33.97
CA GLU A 61 17.72 -10.44 -34.47
C GLU A 61 17.35 -9.28 -33.53
N PRO A 62 18.28 -8.34 -33.25
CA PRO A 62 17.97 -7.17 -32.44
C PRO A 62 17.10 -6.20 -33.23
N GLN A 63 15.90 -5.91 -32.72
CA GLN A 63 14.92 -5.04 -33.34
C GLN A 63 14.86 -3.64 -32.70
N GLY A 64 15.47 -3.45 -31.52
CA GLY A 64 15.47 -2.19 -30.81
C GLY A 64 15.75 -2.34 -29.33
N GLU A 65 15.34 -1.35 -28.53
CA GLU A 65 15.63 -1.30 -27.09
C GLU A 65 14.42 -0.83 -26.29
N LEU A 66 14.21 -1.45 -25.13
CA LEU A 66 13.30 -1.03 -24.08
C LEU A 66 14.12 -0.51 -22.91
N ILE A 67 13.89 0.73 -22.53
CA ILE A 67 14.53 1.38 -21.38
C ILE A 67 13.46 1.61 -20.33
N ILE A 68 13.75 1.26 -19.07
CA ILE A 68 12.89 1.53 -17.92
C ILE A 68 13.75 2.20 -16.86
N GLU A 69 13.29 3.33 -16.36
CA GLU A 69 13.96 4.15 -15.35
C GLU A 69 12.98 4.49 -14.24
N VAL A 70 13.36 4.22 -13.00
CA VAL A 70 12.63 4.66 -11.81
C VAL A 70 13.58 5.47 -10.96
N GLN A 71 13.18 6.70 -10.65
CA GLN A 71 14.00 7.64 -9.90
C GLN A 71 13.17 8.43 -8.89
N ALA A 72 13.85 9.05 -7.93
CA ALA A 72 13.21 10.02 -7.06
C ALA A 72 12.85 11.27 -7.88
N GLY A 73 11.56 11.61 -7.87
CA GLY A 73 11.01 12.75 -8.58
C GLY A 73 10.46 13.80 -7.62
N LYS A 74 10.10 14.94 -8.19
CA LYS A 74 9.28 15.94 -7.54
C LYS A 74 8.11 16.28 -8.45
N TYR A 75 6.94 16.41 -7.88
CA TYR A 75 5.71 16.74 -8.58
C TYR A 75 5.10 18.01 -7.98
N THR A 76 4.69 18.94 -8.85
CA THR A 76 3.91 20.12 -8.45
C THR A 76 2.47 19.85 -8.85
N ASP A 77 1.55 19.87 -7.89
CA ASP A 77 0.12 19.78 -8.22
C ASP A 77 -0.44 21.12 -8.74
N GLU A 78 -1.72 21.11 -9.14
CA GLU A 78 -2.42 22.29 -9.66
C GLU A 78 -2.48 23.44 -8.63
N SER A 79 -2.35 23.14 -7.33
CA SER A 79 -2.31 24.13 -6.25
C SER A 79 -0.91 24.73 -6.01
N GLY A 80 0.09 24.26 -6.74
CA GLY A 80 1.48 24.70 -6.59
C GLY A 80 2.24 23.99 -5.47
N VAL A 81 1.65 22.98 -4.84
CA VAL A 81 2.29 22.25 -3.74
C VAL A 81 3.23 21.20 -4.29
N MET A 82 4.48 21.26 -3.83
CA MET A 82 5.55 20.35 -4.22
C MET A 82 5.57 19.10 -3.33
N SER A 83 5.49 17.93 -3.95
CA SER A 83 5.60 16.64 -3.27
C SER A 83 6.76 15.81 -3.82
N HIS A 84 7.46 15.08 -2.95
CA HIS A 84 8.43 14.06 -3.36
C HIS A 84 7.69 12.80 -3.79
N CYS A 85 8.08 12.24 -4.94
CA CYS A 85 7.35 11.15 -5.58
C CYS A 85 8.32 10.19 -6.26
N LEU A 86 7.80 9.09 -6.80
CA LEU A 86 8.50 8.23 -7.75
C LEU A 86 8.24 8.77 -9.15
N LEU A 87 9.30 8.95 -9.93
CA LEU A 87 9.24 9.26 -11.34
C LEU A 87 9.62 7.99 -12.12
N VAL A 88 8.67 7.49 -12.91
CA VAL A 88 8.84 6.32 -13.76
C VAL A 88 8.86 6.78 -15.20
N HIS A 89 9.90 6.42 -15.93
CA HIS A 89 10.01 6.65 -17.35
C HIS A 89 10.31 5.33 -18.04
N ALA A 90 9.49 4.94 -19.01
CA ALA A 90 9.75 3.77 -19.84
C ALA A 90 9.57 4.13 -21.30
N PHE A 91 10.49 3.68 -22.14
CA PHE A 91 10.47 3.97 -23.56
C PHE A 91 10.95 2.75 -24.34
N SER A 92 10.24 2.41 -25.40
CA SER A 92 10.67 1.42 -26.37
C SER A 92 10.62 1.96 -27.78
N ARG A 93 11.59 1.54 -28.58
CA ARG A 93 11.62 1.82 -30.02
C ARG A 93 12.13 0.60 -30.76
N SER A 94 11.30 0.04 -31.63
CA SER A 94 11.63 -1.14 -32.42
C SER A 94 11.32 -0.96 -33.90
N PHE A 95 11.98 -1.79 -34.70
CA PHE A 95 11.67 -2.03 -36.10
C PHE A 95 11.11 -3.44 -36.25
N MET A 96 9.79 -3.54 -36.41
CA MET A 96 9.08 -4.80 -36.67
C MET A 96 8.62 -4.80 -38.12
N ASP A 97 8.98 -5.81 -38.91
CA ASP A 97 8.65 -5.92 -40.34
C ASP A 97 8.94 -4.65 -41.18
N LYS A 98 10.10 -4.01 -40.91
CA LYS A 98 10.52 -2.74 -41.53
C LYS A 98 9.63 -1.53 -41.19
N MET A 99 8.78 -1.65 -40.17
CA MET A 99 7.93 -0.57 -39.66
C MET A 99 8.46 -0.11 -38.31
N LEU A 100 8.54 1.20 -38.13
CA LEU A 100 8.93 1.78 -36.85
C LEU A 100 7.73 1.79 -35.91
N CYS A 101 7.86 1.13 -34.78
CA CYS A 101 6.92 1.20 -33.67
C CYS A 101 7.65 1.61 -32.39
N GLY A 102 6.88 2.09 -31.42
CA GLY A 102 7.43 2.45 -30.13
C GLY A 102 6.34 2.77 -29.12
N ASN A 103 6.74 2.74 -27.85
CA ASN A 103 5.92 3.12 -26.72
C ASN A 103 6.73 4.10 -25.86
N SER A 104 6.08 5.11 -25.29
CA SER A 104 6.64 5.95 -24.24
C SER A 104 5.66 6.05 -23.08
N LEU A 105 6.19 6.08 -21.87
CA LEU A 105 5.45 6.14 -20.62
C LEU A 105 6.22 7.05 -19.68
N LEU A 106 5.55 8.06 -19.15
CA LEU A 106 6.04 8.92 -18.08
C LEU A 106 5.00 8.94 -16.97
N GLY A 107 5.37 8.56 -15.76
CA GLY A 107 4.46 8.48 -14.62
C GLY A 107 5.05 9.08 -13.35
N TYR A 108 4.24 9.84 -12.63
CA TYR A 108 4.50 10.37 -11.30
C TYR A 108 3.61 9.63 -10.31
N LEU A 109 4.21 8.94 -9.35
CA LEU A 109 3.52 8.12 -8.37
C LEU A 109 3.86 8.57 -6.96
N SER A 110 2.89 8.53 -6.06
CA SER A 110 3.18 8.65 -4.63
C SER A 110 3.99 7.44 -4.13
N TRP A 111 4.53 7.54 -2.91
CA TRP A 111 5.20 6.42 -2.23
C TRP A 111 4.26 5.25 -1.88
N ASN A 112 2.95 5.39 -2.08
CA ASN A 112 1.99 4.29 -1.96
C ASN A 112 1.55 3.75 -3.34
N LEU A 113 2.31 4.06 -4.39
CA LEU A 113 2.04 3.74 -5.79
C LEU A 113 0.72 4.31 -6.36
N HIS A 114 0.05 5.22 -5.63
CA HIS A 114 -1.08 5.96 -6.21
C HIS A 114 -0.60 6.90 -7.32
N ILE A 115 -1.34 6.90 -8.42
CA ILE A 115 -1.09 7.76 -9.56
C ILE A 115 -1.31 9.24 -9.22
N MET A 116 -0.35 10.09 -9.58
CA MET A 116 -0.49 11.54 -9.56
C MET A 116 -0.70 12.05 -10.99
N GLU A 117 0.18 11.65 -11.91
CA GLU A 117 0.07 11.94 -13.34
C GLU A 117 0.74 10.83 -14.15
N GLN A 118 0.17 10.43 -15.28
CA GLN A 118 0.82 9.53 -16.24
C GLN A 118 0.48 9.96 -17.65
N ARG A 119 1.47 9.90 -18.54
CA ARG A 119 1.31 10.07 -19.98
C ARG A 119 1.92 8.85 -20.67
N SER A 120 1.10 8.13 -21.44
CA SER A 120 1.56 7.05 -22.31
C SER A 120 1.27 7.37 -23.78
N GLN A 121 2.16 6.95 -24.67
CA GLN A 121 2.05 7.11 -26.10
C GLN A 121 2.56 5.86 -26.81
N GLU A 122 1.68 5.19 -27.54
CA GLU A 122 2.00 4.08 -28.43
C GLU A 122 1.88 4.56 -29.88
N PHE A 123 2.82 4.20 -30.74
CA PHE A 123 2.72 4.51 -32.16
C PHE A 123 3.24 3.38 -33.04
N ILE A 124 2.62 3.24 -34.21
CA ILE A 124 3.07 2.36 -35.28
C ILE A 124 3.03 3.15 -36.58
N LYS A 125 4.19 3.33 -37.21
CA LYS A 125 4.32 4.05 -38.49
C LYS A 125 4.11 3.09 -39.66
N PHE A 126 2.89 2.59 -39.81
CA PHE A 126 2.46 1.91 -41.03
C PHE A 126 2.55 2.86 -42.23
N ARG A 127 2.95 2.33 -43.39
CA ARG A 127 3.07 3.13 -44.63
C ARG A 127 1.73 3.63 -45.16
N VAL A 128 0.66 2.86 -44.95
CA VAL A 128 -0.68 3.15 -45.48
C VAL A 128 -1.52 3.93 -44.47
N LEU A 129 -1.56 3.47 -43.21
CA LEU A 129 -2.38 4.07 -42.16
C LEU A 129 -1.61 4.14 -40.84
N PRO A 130 -0.84 5.23 -40.57
CA PRO A 130 -0.12 5.36 -39.32
C PRO A 130 -1.09 5.44 -38.14
N MET A 131 -0.74 4.77 -37.05
CA MET A 131 -1.55 4.72 -35.85
C MET A 131 -0.77 5.34 -34.68
N GLU A 132 -1.43 6.19 -33.91
CA GLU A 132 -0.92 6.76 -32.67
C GLU A 132 -2.02 6.72 -31.61
N ARG A 133 -1.69 6.21 -30.42
CA ARG A 133 -2.55 6.25 -29.24
C ARG A 133 -1.82 7.01 -28.14
N LYS A 134 -2.51 7.96 -27.52
CA LYS A 134 -2.04 8.69 -26.34
C LYS A 134 -3.05 8.53 -25.23
N MET A 135 -2.58 8.27 -24.02
CA MET A 135 -3.39 8.24 -22.82
C MET A 135 -2.75 9.14 -21.75
N SER A 136 -3.57 9.97 -21.11
CA SER A 136 -3.16 10.82 -20.00
C SER A 136 -4.05 10.52 -18.82
N LEU A 137 -3.45 10.28 -17.65
CA LEU A 137 -4.11 10.14 -16.37
C LEU A 137 -3.63 11.28 -15.49
N VAL A 138 -4.52 12.11 -14.96
CA VAL A 138 -4.16 13.25 -14.10
C VAL A 138 -5.08 13.23 -12.89
N LYS A 139 -4.49 13.22 -11.69
CA LYS A 139 -5.24 13.36 -10.45
C LYS A 139 -5.66 14.83 -10.29
N GLN A 140 -6.96 15.08 -10.21
CA GLN A 140 -7.56 16.39 -10.00
C GLN A 140 -8.48 16.29 -8.78
N ASP A 141 -8.11 16.95 -7.68
CA ASP A 141 -8.80 16.84 -6.39
C ASP A 141 -9.04 15.37 -5.97
N ASP A 142 -10.31 14.97 -5.81
CA ASP A 142 -10.77 13.61 -5.51
C ASP A 142 -11.24 12.87 -6.78
N GLN A 143 -10.71 13.21 -7.96
CA GLN A 143 -11.01 12.52 -9.21
C GLN A 143 -9.75 12.21 -10.00
N LEU A 144 -9.85 11.19 -10.86
CA LEU A 144 -8.86 10.86 -11.86
C LEU A 144 -9.42 11.22 -13.23
N ALA A 145 -8.84 12.24 -13.86
CA ALA A 145 -9.14 12.63 -15.22
C ALA A 145 -8.33 11.76 -16.19
N MET A 146 -9.02 11.02 -17.06
CA MET A 146 -8.42 10.19 -18.08
C MET A 146 -8.77 10.73 -19.46
N THR A 147 -7.75 11.08 -20.23
CA THR A 147 -7.87 11.52 -21.62
C THR A 147 -7.22 10.51 -22.53
N ARG A 148 -7.97 9.98 -23.50
CA ARG A 148 -7.49 9.04 -24.51
C ARG A 148 -7.63 9.67 -25.89
N ARG A 149 -6.56 9.68 -26.66
CA ARG A 149 -6.54 10.16 -28.05
C ARG A 149 -6.02 9.05 -28.94
N VAL A 150 -6.83 8.62 -29.91
CA VAL A 150 -6.44 7.67 -30.95
C VAL A 150 -6.45 8.40 -32.28
N LYS A 151 -5.35 8.28 -33.02
CA LYS A 151 -5.19 8.79 -34.37
C LYS A 151 -4.91 7.61 -35.30
N GLU A 152 -5.74 7.43 -36.31
CA GLU A 152 -5.61 6.42 -37.35
C GLU A 152 -5.66 7.14 -38.70
N GLY A 153 -4.51 7.34 -39.33
CA GLY A 153 -4.39 8.20 -40.52
C GLY A 153 -4.76 9.66 -40.21
N GLU A 154 -5.80 10.15 -40.88
CA GLU A 154 -6.35 11.50 -40.67
C GLU A 154 -7.41 11.55 -39.57
N GLU A 155 -8.01 10.41 -39.24
CA GLU A 155 -9.05 10.34 -38.21
C GLU A 155 -8.44 10.50 -36.82
N VAL A 156 -9.07 11.35 -36.00
CA VAL A 156 -8.67 11.58 -34.61
C VAL A 156 -9.90 11.45 -33.73
N LYS A 157 -9.86 10.48 -32.81
CA LYS A 157 -10.85 10.29 -31.76
C LYS A 157 -10.25 10.69 -30.43
N THR A 158 -10.95 11.56 -29.69
CA THR A 158 -10.56 11.94 -28.33
C THR A 158 -11.72 11.65 -27.39
N GLU A 159 -11.42 10.96 -26.30
CA GLU A 159 -12.36 10.60 -25.25
C GLU A 159 -11.79 11.11 -23.92
N VAL A 160 -12.64 11.77 -23.13
CA VAL A 160 -12.29 12.24 -21.78
C VAL A 160 -13.28 11.62 -20.81
N THR A 161 -12.77 11.04 -19.74
CA THR A 161 -13.56 10.41 -18.70
C THR A 161 -13.04 10.83 -17.34
N PHE A 162 -13.94 11.02 -16.39
CA PHE A 162 -13.63 11.40 -15.02
C PHE A 162 -14.07 10.28 -14.10
N VAL A 163 -13.19 9.91 -13.19
CA VAL A 163 -13.37 8.75 -12.32
C VAL A 163 -13.28 9.23 -10.88
N PRO A 164 -14.30 9.01 -10.05
CA PRO A 164 -14.23 9.36 -8.63
C PRO A 164 -13.08 8.63 -7.93
N GLY A 165 -12.35 9.31 -7.04
CA GLY A 165 -11.23 8.76 -6.29
C GLY A 165 -11.63 7.59 -5.39
N SER A 166 -12.87 7.61 -4.86
CA SER A 166 -13.46 6.47 -4.15
C SER A 166 -13.54 5.19 -4.99
N SER A 167 -13.48 5.29 -6.32
CA SER A 167 -13.55 4.17 -7.27
C SER A 167 -12.18 3.73 -7.78
N THR A 168 -11.09 4.42 -7.41
CA THR A 168 -9.71 4.08 -7.82
C THR A 168 -8.92 3.36 -6.73
N MET A 169 -9.58 2.94 -5.65
CA MET A 169 -8.93 2.17 -4.59
C MET A 169 -8.35 0.85 -5.13
N GLY A 170 -7.06 0.63 -4.89
CA GLY A 170 -6.32 -0.51 -5.43
C GLY A 170 -6.01 -0.43 -6.93
N PHE A 171 -6.09 0.77 -7.53
CA PHE A 171 -5.69 1.03 -8.90
C PHE A 171 -4.18 1.01 -9.09
N ILE A 172 -3.72 0.27 -10.10
CA ILE A 172 -2.33 0.19 -10.54
C ILE A 172 -2.27 0.67 -12.00
N SER A 173 -1.67 1.84 -12.21
CA SER A 173 -1.39 2.36 -13.54
C SER A 173 -0.22 1.60 -14.19
N GLU A 174 0.02 1.80 -15.49
CA GLU A 174 1.16 1.20 -16.19
C GLU A 174 2.50 1.52 -15.51
N ALA A 175 2.69 2.76 -15.06
CA ALA A 175 3.88 3.18 -14.32
C ALA A 175 3.97 2.48 -12.95
N ALA A 176 2.86 2.40 -12.21
CA ALA A 176 2.82 1.73 -10.91
C ALA A 176 3.11 0.23 -11.05
N ASN A 177 2.65 -0.40 -12.13
CA ASN A 177 2.91 -1.81 -12.42
C ASN A 177 4.41 -2.11 -12.54
N LEU A 178 5.17 -1.25 -13.21
CA LEU A 178 6.62 -1.44 -13.35
C LEU A 178 7.31 -1.46 -11.98
N VAL A 179 6.94 -0.53 -11.08
CA VAL A 179 7.49 -0.51 -9.72
C VAL A 179 6.98 -1.70 -8.89
N LEU A 180 5.71 -2.06 -9.03
CA LEU A 180 5.10 -3.18 -8.32
C LEU A 180 5.78 -4.52 -8.64
N LEU A 181 6.13 -4.75 -9.91
CA LEU A 181 6.88 -5.93 -10.34
C LEU A 181 8.27 -6.00 -9.67
N ARG A 182 8.96 -4.85 -9.54
CA ARG A 182 10.23 -4.77 -8.81
C ARG A 182 10.05 -5.12 -7.33
N VAL A 183 8.97 -4.66 -6.69
CA VAL A 183 8.63 -5.02 -5.31
C VAL A 183 8.38 -6.52 -5.18
N MET A 184 7.60 -7.12 -6.07
CA MET A 184 7.32 -8.57 -6.03
C MET A 184 8.60 -9.39 -6.13
N ALA A 185 9.54 -8.98 -6.99
CA ALA A 185 10.84 -9.61 -7.13
C ALA A 185 11.74 -9.42 -5.91
N TRP A 186 11.82 -8.19 -5.38
CA TRP A 186 12.57 -7.89 -4.16
C TRP A 186 12.09 -8.71 -2.96
N ARG A 187 10.77 -8.89 -2.83
CA ARG A 187 10.14 -9.73 -1.79
C ARG A 187 10.14 -11.22 -2.14
N GLN A 188 10.46 -11.59 -3.38
CA GLN A 188 10.26 -12.93 -3.93
C GLN A 188 8.87 -13.50 -3.60
N THR A 189 7.84 -12.65 -3.69
CA THR A 189 6.47 -12.98 -3.26
C THR A 189 5.46 -12.29 -4.16
N VAL A 190 4.50 -13.06 -4.67
CA VAL A 190 3.35 -12.56 -5.44
C VAL A 190 2.06 -12.81 -4.65
N PRO A 191 1.16 -11.82 -4.53
CA PRO A 191 -0.11 -12.01 -3.84
C PRO A 191 -1.07 -12.87 -4.69
N SER A 192 -1.22 -14.13 -4.31
CA SER A 192 -1.81 -15.19 -5.15
C SER A 192 -3.30 -15.04 -5.45
N SER A 193 -4.08 -14.35 -4.61
CA SER A 193 -5.49 -14.07 -4.89
C SER A 193 -5.80 -12.58 -5.03
N ALA A 194 -4.78 -11.71 -5.12
CA ALA A 194 -5.00 -10.28 -5.33
C ALA A 194 -5.51 -9.99 -6.75
N ARG A 195 -6.55 -9.16 -6.80
CA ARG A 195 -7.11 -8.59 -8.03
C ARG A 195 -7.00 -7.09 -7.92
N PHE A 196 -6.01 -6.54 -8.61
CA PHE A 196 -5.78 -5.10 -8.68
C PHE A 196 -6.71 -4.48 -9.71
N LEU A 197 -7.08 -3.22 -9.50
CA LEU A 197 -7.79 -2.45 -10.51
C LEU A 197 -6.77 -1.94 -11.53
N ALA A 198 -7.06 -2.07 -12.82
CA ALA A 198 -6.17 -1.67 -13.91
C ALA A 198 -6.97 -1.08 -15.08
N LEU A 199 -6.28 -0.58 -16.10
CA LEU A 199 -6.87 -0.17 -17.36
C LEU A 199 -6.50 -1.15 -18.47
N ASP A 200 -7.46 -1.46 -19.34
CA ASP A 200 -7.16 -2.13 -20.59
C ASP A 200 -6.65 -1.15 -21.66
N THR A 201 -6.32 -1.67 -22.85
CA THR A 201 -5.80 -0.88 -23.99
C THR A 201 -6.81 0.12 -24.55
N GLU A 202 -8.10 -0.02 -24.20
CA GLU A 202 -9.15 0.92 -24.54
C GLU A 202 -9.34 2.01 -23.47
N GLY A 203 -8.61 1.94 -22.36
CA GLY A 203 -8.78 2.85 -21.22
C GLY A 203 -10.03 2.52 -20.41
N LYS A 204 -10.49 1.27 -20.40
CA LYS A 204 -11.59 0.85 -19.53
C LYS A 204 -11.06 0.17 -18.29
N PHE A 205 -11.69 0.43 -17.16
CA PHE A 205 -11.34 -0.27 -15.94
C PHE A 205 -11.61 -1.76 -16.07
N CYS A 206 -10.66 -2.52 -15.56
CA CYS A 206 -10.67 -3.98 -15.53
C CYS A 206 -9.80 -4.46 -14.36
N TYR A 207 -9.53 -5.76 -14.31
CA TYR A 207 -8.66 -6.34 -13.29
C TYR A 207 -7.32 -6.77 -13.84
N SER A 208 -6.28 -6.59 -13.04
CA SER A 208 -4.99 -7.24 -13.25
C SER A 208 -4.69 -8.22 -12.13
N THR A 209 -4.21 -9.39 -12.51
CA THR A 209 -3.76 -10.46 -11.61
C THR A 209 -2.31 -10.79 -11.88
N TYR A 210 -1.61 -11.25 -10.85
CA TYR A 210 -0.22 -11.65 -10.93
C TYR A 210 -0.10 -13.10 -10.46
N GLN A 211 0.70 -13.89 -11.17
CA GLN A 211 0.95 -15.28 -10.86
C GLN A 211 2.45 -15.51 -10.70
N ASP A 212 2.82 -16.20 -9.63
CA ASP A 212 4.17 -16.72 -9.41
C ASP A 212 4.38 -17.94 -10.31
N LEU A 213 5.37 -17.87 -11.21
CA LEU A 213 5.80 -18.97 -12.07
C LEU A 213 7.09 -19.63 -11.59
N GLY A 214 7.58 -19.26 -10.41
CA GLY A 214 8.78 -19.79 -9.77
C GLY A 214 10.07 -19.18 -10.28
N PHE A 215 11.14 -19.97 -10.20
CA PHE A 215 12.50 -19.55 -10.54
C PHE A 215 13.01 -20.30 -11.77
N GLN A 216 13.79 -19.60 -12.59
CA GLN A 216 14.47 -20.19 -13.74
C GLN A 216 15.89 -19.65 -13.86
N LYS A 217 16.83 -20.46 -14.33
CA LYS A 217 18.16 -19.98 -14.72
C LYS A 217 18.15 -19.52 -16.17
N ILE A 218 18.61 -18.30 -16.40
CA ILE A 218 18.78 -17.71 -17.73
C ILE A 218 20.26 -17.36 -17.96
N GLN A 219 20.66 -17.35 -19.23
CA GLN A 219 21.98 -16.91 -19.64
C GLN A 219 21.96 -15.40 -19.95
N VAL A 220 22.80 -14.62 -19.27
CA VAL A 220 23.02 -13.19 -19.53
C VAL A 220 24.50 -13.00 -19.85
N GLY A 221 24.80 -12.76 -21.13
CA GLY A 221 26.18 -12.75 -21.62
C GLY A 221 26.88 -14.09 -21.32
N ARG A 222 27.93 -14.07 -20.49
CA ARG A 222 28.69 -15.28 -20.10
C ARG A 222 28.24 -15.87 -18.76
N GLN A 223 27.31 -15.23 -18.06
CA GLN A 223 26.86 -15.64 -16.72
C GLN A 223 25.52 -16.36 -16.79
N GLN A 224 25.35 -17.38 -15.94
CA GLN A 224 24.03 -17.93 -15.62
C GLN A 224 23.53 -17.29 -14.35
N VAL A 225 22.31 -16.77 -14.39
CA VAL A 225 21.65 -16.12 -13.25
C VAL A 225 20.27 -16.69 -13.05
N GLU A 226 19.86 -16.83 -11.79
CA GLU A 226 18.51 -17.22 -11.43
C GLU A 226 17.60 -16.00 -11.42
N VAL A 227 16.41 -16.15 -12.00
CA VAL A 227 15.40 -15.10 -12.10
C VAL A 227 14.08 -15.58 -11.53
N PHE A 228 13.39 -14.69 -10.83
CA PHE A 228 12.03 -14.86 -10.34
C PHE A 228 11.04 -14.48 -11.43
N ILE A 229 10.05 -15.32 -11.70
CA ILE A 229 9.14 -15.15 -12.83
C ILE A 229 7.75 -14.77 -12.33
N VAL A 230 7.27 -13.62 -12.78
CA VAL A 230 5.91 -13.15 -12.52
C VAL A 230 5.16 -13.03 -13.84
N GLU A 231 4.01 -13.67 -13.95
CA GLU A 231 3.08 -13.45 -15.05
C GLU A 231 2.01 -12.45 -14.61
N GLN A 232 1.88 -11.36 -15.35
CA GLN A 232 0.77 -10.42 -15.23
C GLN A 232 -0.28 -10.74 -16.29
N THR A 233 -1.54 -10.82 -15.89
CA THR A 233 -2.68 -10.87 -16.81
C THR A 233 -3.59 -9.67 -16.59
N VAL A 234 -3.97 -8.98 -17.67
CA VAL A 234 -4.96 -7.91 -17.67
C VAL A 234 -6.25 -8.43 -18.32
N HIS A 235 -7.31 -8.52 -17.53
CA HIS A 235 -8.59 -9.13 -17.91
C HIS A 235 -9.54 -8.10 -18.50
N SER A 236 -9.35 -7.71 -19.77
CA SER A 236 -10.25 -6.76 -20.44
C SER A 236 -11.71 -7.25 -20.40
N VAL A 237 -12.65 -6.32 -20.19
CA VAL A 237 -14.09 -6.64 -20.07
C VAL A 237 -14.69 -7.05 -21.42
N LYS A 238 -14.16 -6.51 -22.52
CA LYS A 238 -14.67 -6.76 -23.89
C LYS A 238 -13.63 -7.40 -24.81
N GLY A 239 -12.35 -7.36 -24.44
CA GLY A 239 -11.24 -7.91 -25.21
C GLY A 239 -10.75 -9.26 -24.70
N ILE A 240 -9.75 -9.80 -25.38
CA ILE A 240 -9.03 -10.99 -24.95
C ILE A 240 -8.07 -10.57 -23.83
N PRO A 241 -7.92 -11.37 -22.75
CA PRO A 241 -6.92 -11.12 -21.72
C PRO A 241 -5.52 -10.98 -22.32
N ASN A 242 -4.78 -9.97 -21.88
CA ASN A 242 -3.39 -9.77 -22.28
C ASN A 242 -2.47 -10.24 -21.16
N SER A 243 -1.58 -11.19 -21.47
CA SER A 243 -0.62 -11.73 -20.50
C SER A 243 0.82 -11.37 -20.87
N CYS A 244 1.61 -11.03 -19.86
CA CYS A 244 3.02 -10.73 -20.00
C CYS A 244 3.83 -11.36 -18.86
N GLN A 245 4.90 -12.07 -19.22
CA GLN A 245 5.82 -12.68 -18.27
C GLN A 245 7.03 -11.78 -18.07
N PHE A 246 7.36 -11.54 -16.81
CA PHE A 246 8.48 -10.73 -16.35
C PHE A 246 9.43 -11.61 -15.57
N TYR A 247 10.68 -11.68 -16.03
CA TYR A 247 11.76 -12.41 -15.39
C TYR A 247 12.62 -11.38 -14.69
N LEU A 248 12.63 -11.41 -13.37
CA LEU A 248 13.20 -10.37 -12.52
C LEU A 248 14.39 -10.92 -11.73
N LEU A 249 15.44 -10.12 -11.60
CA LEU A 249 16.57 -10.40 -10.72
C LEU A 249 16.16 -10.21 -9.26
N SER A 250 16.98 -10.73 -8.33
CA SER A 250 16.69 -10.69 -6.90
C SER A 250 16.55 -9.28 -6.31
N ASP A 251 17.17 -8.28 -6.94
CA ASP A 251 17.09 -6.88 -6.53
C ASP A 251 15.96 -6.09 -7.23
N GLY A 252 15.18 -6.77 -8.08
CA GLY A 252 14.05 -6.20 -8.80
C GLY A 252 14.32 -5.81 -10.26
N HIS A 253 15.56 -5.86 -10.76
CA HIS A 253 15.81 -5.54 -12.17
C HIS A 253 15.06 -6.47 -13.12
N LEU A 254 14.45 -5.92 -14.18
CA LEU A 254 13.81 -6.72 -15.22
C LEU A 254 14.87 -7.30 -16.16
N ALA A 255 15.09 -8.62 -16.10
CA ALA A 255 16.06 -9.31 -16.95
C ALA A 255 15.48 -9.76 -18.29
N LYS A 256 14.21 -10.20 -18.32
CA LYS A 256 13.54 -10.63 -19.56
C LYS A 256 12.05 -10.32 -19.48
N ARG A 257 11.46 -9.92 -20.61
CA ARG A 257 10.03 -9.69 -20.77
C ARG A 257 9.50 -10.41 -21.99
N ILE A 258 8.44 -11.20 -21.83
CA ILE A 258 7.77 -11.91 -22.92
C ILE A 258 6.30 -11.53 -22.91
N GLN A 259 5.77 -11.07 -24.05
CA GLN A 259 4.35 -10.84 -24.22
C GLN A 259 3.72 -12.06 -24.89
N VAL A 260 2.71 -12.65 -24.24
CA VAL A 260 2.04 -13.84 -24.75
C VAL A 260 1.35 -13.50 -26.06
N GLY A 261 1.61 -14.29 -27.11
CA GLY A 261 1.10 -14.06 -28.45
C GLY A 261 1.95 -13.13 -29.34
N CYS A 262 3.05 -12.59 -28.82
CA CYS A 262 4.04 -11.87 -29.63
C CYS A 262 5.28 -12.74 -29.89
N PRO A 263 5.84 -12.74 -31.11
CA PRO A 263 6.99 -13.60 -31.46
C PRO A 263 8.32 -13.14 -30.85
N GLY A 264 8.44 -11.85 -30.49
CA GLY A 264 9.65 -11.28 -29.89
C GLY A 264 9.62 -11.20 -28.36
N TYR A 265 10.80 -10.97 -27.78
CA TYR A 265 10.97 -10.74 -26.34
C TYR A 265 11.98 -9.62 -26.08
N CYS A 266 11.99 -9.08 -24.86
CA CYS A 266 13.03 -8.14 -24.40
C CYS A 266 13.95 -8.85 -23.42
N MET A 267 15.26 -8.63 -23.47
CA MET A 267 16.21 -9.21 -22.52
C MET A 267 17.43 -8.31 -22.28
N ILE A 268 17.94 -8.29 -21.05
CA ILE A 268 19.21 -7.63 -20.73
C ILE A 268 20.37 -8.33 -21.46
N THR A 269 21.28 -7.54 -22.00
CA THR A 269 22.48 -8.05 -22.70
C THR A 269 23.69 -8.16 -21.77
N GLN A 270 23.66 -7.40 -20.67
CA GLN A 270 24.71 -7.33 -19.66
C GLN A 270 24.09 -7.39 -18.27
N MET A 271 24.85 -7.95 -17.32
CA MET A 271 24.41 -8.06 -15.93
C MET A 271 24.48 -6.68 -15.26
N PRO A 272 23.38 -6.17 -14.66
CA PRO A 272 23.42 -4.94 -13.88
C PRO A 272 24.18 -5.15 -12.57
N ILE A 273 24.58 -4.04 -11.95
CA ILE A 273 25.14 -4.06 -10.59
C ILE A 273 23.97 -4.31 -9.64
N LEU A 274 23.92 -5.51 -9.07
CA LEU A 274 22.87 -5.89 -8.14
C LEU A 274 22.96 -5.04 -6.87
N ARG A 275 21.81 -4.55 -6.42
CA ARG A 275 21.70 -3.88 -5.14
C ARG A 275 21.49 -4.88 -4.03
N GLU A 276 22.32 -4.77 -3.02
CA GLU A 276 22.13 -5.46 -1.75
C GLU A 276 21.51 -4.48 -0.75
N LYS A 277 20.72 -5.00 0.17
CA LYS A 277 20.24 -4.18 1.28
C LYS A 277 21.47 -3.88 2.15
N ASP A 278 21.87 -2.62 2.24
CA ASP A 278 22.90 -2.21 3.18
C ASP A 278 22.48 -2.72 4.57
N GLU A 279 23.24 -3.67 5.11
CA GLU A 279 23.11 -4.03 6.51
C GLU A 279 23.43 -2.76 7.28
N THR A 280 22.40 -2.11 7.82
CA THR A 280 22.61 -0.97 8.70
C THR A 280 23.41 -1.51 9.86
N GLU A 281 24.71 -1.20 9.91
CA GLU A 281 25.56 -1.60 11.02
C GLU A 281 24.79 -1.23 12.29
N PRO A 282 24.56 -2.19 13.21
CA PRO A 282 23.88 -1.87 14.45
C PRO A 282 24.65 -0.73 15.08
N GLY A 283 24.00 0.44 15.19
CA GLY A 283 24.61 1.61 15.80
C GLY A 283 25.20 1.22 17.15
N PRO A 284 26.33 1.82 17.56
CA PRO A 284 27.07 1.38 18.73
C PRO A 284 26.11 1.21 19.91
N ALA A 285 25.98 -0.03 20.39
CA ALA A 285 25.20 -0.35 21.56
C ALA A 285 25.95 0.20 22.77
N PHE A 286 25.69 1.46 23.11
CA PHE A 286 26.17 2.02 24.37
C PHE A 286 25.47 1.27 25.49
N GLU A 287 26.25 0.53 26.30
CA GLU A 287 25.75 0.01 27.56
C GLU A 287 25.21 1.20 28.37
N LYS A 288 23.92 1.16 28.69
CA LYS A 288 23.32 2.15 29.60
C LYS A 288 24.00 1.96 30.95
N LYS A 289 24.97 2.82 31.26
CA LYS A 289 25.57 2.86 32.60
C LYS A 289 24.46 3.05 33.62
N PRO A 290 24.43 2.27 34.71
CA PRO A 290 23.49 2.50 35.80
C PRO A 290 23.61 3.96 36.26
N LEU A 291 22.49 4.69 36.28
CA LEU A 291 22.46 6.07 36.75
C LEU A 291 22.62 6.06 38.27
N VAL A 292 23.84 6.28 38.76
CA VAL A 292 24.12 6.46 40.19
C VAL A 292 23.85 7.92 40.55
N TRP A 293 22.58 8.29 40.57
CA TRP A 293 22.13 9.67 40.79
C TRP A 293 22.45 10.18 42.20
N GLU A 294 22.68 9.28 43.16
CA GLU A 294 23.06 9.60 44.54
C GLU A 294 24.47 10.21 44.64
N GLU A 295 25.36 9.88 43.71
CA GLU A 295 26.73 10.39 43.66
C GLU A 295 26.88 11.62 42.76
N ASP A 296 25.92 11.83 41.86
CA ASP A 296 25.87 13.01 41.00
C ASP A 296 25.31 14.20 41.78
N MET A 297 26.16 15.20 42.02
CA MET A 297 25.83 16.39 42.82
C MET A 297 24.63 17.18 42.25
N GLU A 298 24.49 17.24 40.91
CA GLU A 298 23.39 17.97 40.27
C GLU A 298 22.07 17.19 40.38
N LEU A 299 22.10 15.88 40.13
CA LEU A 299 20.92 15.03 40.26
C LEU A 299 20.46 14.89 41.70
N TYR A 300 21.40 14.76 42.63
CA TYR A 300 21.10 14.75 44.07
C TYR A 300 20.47 16.07 44.51
N SER A 301 20.97 17.22 44.05
CA SER A 301 20.34 18.52 44.33
C SER A 301 18.89 18.55 43.83
N ARG A 302 18.66 18.17 42.57
CA ARG A 302 17.31 18.14 41.98
C ARG A 302 16.36 17.21 42.75
N PHE A 303 16.87 16.07 43.21
CA PHE A 303 16.11 15.14 44.02
C PHE A 303 15.72 15.75 45.38
N VAL A 304 16.66 16.37 46.09
CA VAL A 304 16.40 17.01 47.39
C VAL A 304 15.38 18.14 47.24
N ASP A 305 15.53 18.97 46.22
CA ASP A 305 14.60 20.07 45.94
C ASP A 305 13.19 19.54 45.67
N ARG A 306 13.07 18.55 44.78
CA ARG A 306 11.76 17.94 44.45
C ARG A 306 11.15 17.22 45.65
N LYS A 307 11.97 16.60 46.50
CA LYS A 307 11.52 15.93 47.73
C LYS A 307 10.95 16.92 48.74
N GLU A 308 11.62 18.04 48.98
CA GLU A 308 11.10 19.11 49.86
C GLU A 308 9.84 19.75 49.28
N GLU A 309 9.80 20.02 47.98
CA GLU A 309 8.60 20.55 47.30
C GLU A 309 7.40 19.61 47.51
N LEU A 310 7.59 18.31 47.26
CA LEU A 310 6.55 17.30 47.48
C LEU A 310 6.14 17.24 48.96
N ARG A 311 7.11 17.30 49.89
CA ARG A 311 6.82 17.28 51.33
C ARG A 311 5.96 18.48 51.75
N LEU A 312 6.29 19.67 51.27
CA LEU A 312 5.54 20.89 51.53
C LEU A 312 4.13 20.81 50.93
N SER A 313 4.01 20.31 49.70
CA SER A 313 2.73 20.08 49.03
C SER A 313 1.84 19.12 49.82
N HIS A 314 2.37 17.96 50.26
CA HIS A 314 1.63 16.98 51.06
C HIS A 314 1.20 17.56 52.42
N THR A 315 2.09 18.29 53.09
CA THR A 315 1.78 18.93 54.36
C THR A 315 0.70 20.00 54.21
N SER A 316 0.75 20.77 53.12
CA SER A 316 -0.27 21.77 52.79
C SER A 316 -1.62 21.11 52.51
N TYR A 317 -1.63 20.04 51.71
CA TYR A 317 -2.83 19.25 51.41
C TYR A 317 -3.49 18.72 52.69
N LEU A 318 -2.73 18.09 53.59
CA LEU A 318 -3.28 17.58 54.86
C LEU A 318 -3.81 18.69 55.78
N ARG A 319 -3.18 19.88 55.76
CA ARG A 319 -3.71 21.05 56.50
C ARG A 319 -5.02 21.57 55.92
N GLN A 320 -5.17 21.55 54.60
CA GLN A 320 -6.37 22.01 53.91
C GLN A 320 -7.53 20.99 54.01
N HIS A 321 -7.21 19.72 54.27
CA HIS A 321 -8.18 18.63 54.35
C HIS A 321 -8.12 17.91 55.72
N PRO A 322 -8.58 18.56 56.82
CA PRO A 322 -8.64 17.91 58.13
C PRO A 322 -9.52 16.64 58.14
N GLU A 323 -10.49 16.56 57.22
CA GLU A 323 -11.32 15.37 57.02
C GLU A 323 -10.51 14.13 56.64
N ALA A 324 -9.38 14.28 55.94
CA ALA A 324 -8.51 13.15 55.59
C ALA A 324 -7.85 12.55 56.83
N GLN A 325 -7.42 13.40 57.78
CA GLN A 325 -6.83 12.94 59.03
C GLN A 325 -7.89 12.27 59.92
N ALA A 326 -9.10 12.83 59.99
CA ALA A 326 -10.21 12.24 60.72
C ALA A 326 -10.59 10.86 60.14
N LEU A 327 -10.70 10.76 58.81
CA LEU A 327 -11.03 9.53 58.09
C LEU A 327 -10.05 8.39 58.41
N ILE A 328 -8.75 8.68 58.41
CA ILE A 328 -7.70 7.71 58.73
C ILE A 328 -7.72 7.36 60.23
N SER A 329 -7.97 8.33 61.10
CA SER A 329 -8.05 8.09 62.55
C SER A 329 -9.21 7.17 62.91
N ASP A 330 -10.39 7.42 62.31
CA ASP A 330 -11.57 6.58 62.48
C ASP A 330 -11.32 5.17 61.92
N PHE A 331 -10.66 5.05 60.76
CA PHE A 331 -10.26 3.75 60.22
C PHE A 331 -9.38 2.97 61.20
N LEU A 332 -8.34 3.61 61.73
CA LEU A 332 -7.41 2.98 62.68
C LEU A 332 -8.14 2.59 63.98
N LEU A 333 -9.06 3.42 64.47
CA LEU A 333 -9.89 3.09 65.62
C LEU A 333 -10.74 1.84 65.35
N PHE A 334 -11.44 1.78 64.22
CA PHE A 334 -12.25 0.61 63.87
C PHE A 334 -11.41 -0.65 63.64
N LEU A 335 -10.20 -0.49 63.07
CA LEU A 335 -9.26 -1.57 62.88
C LEU A 335 -8.80 -2.15 64.22
N LEU A 336 -8.44 -1.29 65.18
CA LEU A 336 -7.98 -1.71 66.51
C LEU A 336 -9.09 -2.31 67.37
N LEU A 337 -10.33 -1.81 67.23
CA LEU A 337 -11.49 -2.33 67.96
C LEU A 337 -11.98 -3.69 67.42
N ARG A 338 -11.98 -3.86 66.09
CA ARG A 338 -12.53 -5.07 65.47
C ARG A 338 -11.51 -6.17 65.24
N GLN A 339 -10.22 -5.82 65.19
CA GLN A 339 -9.09 -6.73 64.91
C GLN A 339 -9.42 -7.78 63.83
N PRO A 340 -9.81 -7.34 62.62
CA PRO A 340 -10.22 -8.26 61.57
C PRO A 340 -9.01 -9.12 61.13
N PRO A 341 -9.23 -10.40 60.80
CA PRO A 341 -8.17 -11.29 60.33
C PRO A 341 -7.62 -10.88 58.95
N ASP A 342 -8.37 -10.11 58.17
CA ASP A 342 -7.95 -9.55 56.87
C ASP A 342 -8.12 -8.02 56.88
N VAL A 343 -7.00 -7.34 57.10
CA VAL A 343 -6.92 -5.87 57.17
C VAL A 343 -7.15 -5.22 55.79
N VAL A 344 -6.74 -5.88 54.71
CA VAL A 344 -6.77 -5.31 53.35
C VAL A 344 -8.20 -5.27 52.84
N THR A 345 -8.94 -6.36 53.00
CA THR A 345 -10.37 -6.40 52.63
C THR A 345 -11.18 -5.44 53.50
N PHE A 346 -10.87 -5.38 54.78
CA PHE A 346 -11.50 -4.43 55.71
C PHE A 346 -11.25 -2.96 55.30
N ALA A 347 -10.04 -2.61 54.90
CA ALA A 347 -9.71 -1.27 54.38
C ALA A 347 -10.51 -0.95 53.11
N ALA A 348 -10.61 -1.88 52.16
CA ALA A 348 -11.36 -1.68 50.93
C ALA A 348 -12.86 -1.42 51.20
N GLU A 349 -13.46 -2.16 52.14
CA GLU A 349 -14.84 -1.94 52.57
C GLU A 349 -15.03 -0.61 53.32
N TYR A 350 -14.08 -0.23 54.19
CA TYR A 350 -14.14 1.01 54.94
C TYR A 350 -14.00 2.24 54.05
N PHE A 351 -13.03 2.26 53.13
CA PHE A 351 -12.77 3.42 52.26
C PHE A 351 -13.66 3.47 51.01
N GLY A 352 -14.26 2.34 50.61
CA GLY A 352 -15.11 2.22 49.42
C GLY A 352 -16.22 3.29 49.29
N PRO A 353 -17.00 3.58 50.34
CA PRO A 353 -18.05 4.60 50.31
C PRO A 353 -17.57 6.03 50.04
N PHE A 354 -16.30 6.33 50.27
CA PHE A 354 -15.72 7.67 50.07
C PHE A 354 -15.20 7.89 48.63
N ALA A 355 -15.20 6.84 47.79
CA ALA A 355 -14.79 6.94 46.39
C ALA A 355 -15.90 7.61 45.57
N LYS A 356 -15.55 8.66 44.81
CA LYS A 356 -16.48 9.52 44.02
C LYS A 356 -17.30 8.81 42.91
N ARG A 357 -17.27 7.48 42.78
CA ARG A 357 -17.90 6.72 41.68
C ARG A 357 -18.60 5.42 42.09
N GLN A 358 -19.14 5.30 43.30
CA GLN A 358 -19.99 4.15 43.65
C GLN A 358 -21.27 4.55 44.41
N PRO A 359 -22.41 3.87 44.17
CA PRO A 359 -23.63 4.09 44.93
C PRO A 359 -23.46 3.65 46.39
N PRO A 360 -24.15 4.30 47.35
CA PRO A 360 -23.95 4.06 48.78
C PRO A 360 -24.32 2.62 49.18
N ILE A 361 -23.41 1.97 49.90
CA ILE A 361 -23.60 0.63 50.45
C ILE A 361 -24.07 0.77 51.92
N PRO A 362 -25.03 -0.05 52.42
CA PRO A 362 -25.57 0.09 53.77
C PRO A 362 -24.51 -0.09 54.88
N ALA A 363 -24.59 0.76 55.89
CA ALA A 363 -23.57 0.97 56.94
C ALA A 363 -23.33 -0.19 57.93
N LEU A 364 -24.06 -1.31 57.81
CA LEU A 364 -23.93 -2.46 58.70
C LEU A 364 -23.91 -3.76 57.90
N ARG A 365 -22.70 -4.18 57.49
CA ARG A 365 -22.44 -5.53 57.00
C ARG A 365 -21.35 -6.22 57.82
N SER A 366 -21.48 -7.54 57.93
CA SER A 366 -20.65 -8.46 58.71
C SER A 366 -19.21 -8.54 58.16
N SER A 367 -18.24 -8.66 59.08
CA SER A 367 -16.79 -8.69 58.86
C SER A 367 -16.23 -9.99 58.28
N HIS A 368 -17.07 -10.93 57.86
CA HIS A 368 -16.65 -12.28 57.44
C HIS A 368 -16.95 -12.57 55.96
N ARG A 369 -16.50 -11.69 55.06
CA ARG A 369 -16.55 -11.97 53.61
C ARG A 369 -15.17 -12.38 53.06
N PRO A 370 -15.12 -13.33 52.11
CA PRO A 370 -13.90 -13.63 51.37
C PRO A 370 -13.46 -12.41 50.55
N SER A 371 -12.16 -12.12 50.57
CA SER A 371 -11.56 -11.03 49.81
C SER A 371 -11.82 -11.17 48.30
N PRO A 372 -12.28 -10.11 47.60
CA PRO A 372 -12.33 -10.10 46.13
C PRO A 372 -10.93 -10.08 45.49
N PHE A 373 -9.87 -9.94 46.29
CA PHE A 373 -8.48 -9.92 45.84
C PHE A 373 -7.77 -11.28 45.98
N ARG A 374 -8.48 -12.35 46.42
CA ARG A 374 -7.95 -13.71 46.40
C ARG A 374 -8.50 -14.48 45.20
N SER A 375 -7.61 -14.93 44.32
CA SER A 375 -7.86 -16.05 43.42
C SER A 375 -7.98 -17.34 44.24
N LEU A 376 -9.05 -18.11 44.00
CA LEU A 376 -9.21 -19.45 44.54
C LEU A 376 -8.24 -20.39 43.80
N ASP A 377 -7.37 -21.06 44.53
CA ASP A 377 -6.50 -22.12 43.99
C ASP A 377 -6.12 -23.12 45.09
N PRO A 378 -5.71 -24.36 44.75
CA PRO A 378 -6.59 -25.49 44.46
C PRO A 378 -6.54 -26.58 45.56
N LYS A 379 -7.46 -27.53 45.46
CA LYS A 379 -7.68 -28.67 46.37
C LYS A 379 -6.38 -29.44 46.72
N LEU A 380 -6.14 -29.68 48.01
CA LEU A 380 -5.23 -30.71 48.51
C LEU A 380 -5.72 -32.12 48.15
N PRO A 381 -4.83 -33.11 47.93
CA PRO A 381 -5.21 -34.49 47.70
C PRO A 381 -5.56 -35.20 49.02
N PRO A 382 -6.44 -36.22 49.00
CA PRO A 382 -6.76 -37.00 50.20
C PRO A 382 -5.68 -38.06 50.48
N HIS A 383 -5.59 -38.44 51.75
CA HIS A 383 -4.77 -39.52 52.31
C HIS A 383 -5.06 -40.89 51.71
#